data_AF-A0A1V5VG73-F1
#
_entry.id   AF-A0A1V5VG73-F1
#
_cell.length_a   1.000
_cell.length_b   1.000
_cell.length_c   1.000
_cell.angle_alpha   90.00
_cell.angle_beta   90.00
_cell.angle_gamma   90.00
#
_symmetry.space_group_name_H-M   'P 1'
#
loop_
_entity.id
_entity.type
_entity.pdbx_description
1 polymer ?
#
loop_
_entity_poly.entity_id
_entity_poly.type
_entity_poly.pdbx_seq_one_letter_code
_entity_poly.pdbx_strand_id
1 'polypeptide(L)'
;MTIAELRRRYQGINIEMLIGDAFDSASEQIEQLNREQLEKGIKSTGEELGDYGGYYREVRGEQGLQVDYVDLKVTGKFHKSIYVKREGNEYEIFSSDTVSKQHALIYGGNGVRKGGFGEEIFGLTDENKLTVKGLTRDTLIEIIEQVMNI
;
A
#
# COMPACT_ATOMS: atom_id res chain seq x y z
N MET A 1 -21.10 19.61 30.13
CA MET A 1 -21.53 18.28 29.67
C MET A 1 -21.96 17.47 30.89
N THR A 2 -23.17 16.92 30.88
CA THR A 2 -23.64 16.05 31.96
C THR A 2 -23.21 14.60 31.73
N ILE A 3 -23.19 13.78 32.79
CA ILE A 3 -22.92 12.34 32.67
C ILE A 3 -23.93 11.65 31.74
N ALA A 4 -25.18 12.11 31.73
CA ALA A 4 -26.22 11.58 30.85
C ALA A 4 -25.97 11.92 29.38
N GLU A 5 -25.49 13.13 29.08
CA GLU A 5 -25.11 13.54 27.72
C GLU A 5 -23.88 12.77 27.22
N LEU A 6 -22.86 12.60 28.07
CA LEU A 6 -21.65 11.83 27.77
C LEU A 6 -22.01 10.38 27.41
N ARG A 7 -22.86 9.74 28.22
CA ARG A 7 -23.33 8.37 27.98
C ARG A 7 -24.08 8.24 26.65
N ARG A 8 -24.93 9.23 26.31
CA ARG A 8 -25.69 9.24 25.06
C ARG A 8 -24.79 9.35 23.84
N ARG A 9 -23.76 10.20 23.91
CA ARG A 9 -22.76 10.36 22.83
C ARG A 9 -21.95 9.09 22.65
N TYR A 10 -21.44 8.52 23.74
CA TYR A 10 -20.68 7.27 23.72
C TYR A 10 -21.49 6.11 23.09
N GLN A 11 -22.76 5.96 23.47
CA GLN A 11 -23.64 4.93 22.88
C GLN A 11 -24.01 5.20 21.42
N GLY A 12 -23.87 6.44 20.95
CA GLY A 12 -24.09 6.82 19.55
C GLY A 12 -22.86 6.60 18.66
N ILE A 13 -21.70 6.23 19.22
CA ILE A 13 -20.49 5.97 18.44
C ILE A 13 -20.68 4.66 17.66
N ASN A 14 -20.73 4.79 16.33
CA ASN A 14 -20.63 3.64 15.43
C ASN A 14 -19.15 3.36 15.14
N ILE A 15 -18.56 2.44 15.90
CA ILE A 15 -17.14 2.07 15.77
C ILE A 15 -16.79 1.58 14.36
N GLU A 16 -17.70 0.88 13.68
CA GLU A 16 -17.44 0.38 12.32
C GLU A 16 -17.30 1.52 11.30
N MET A 17 -18.12 2.57 11.46
CA MET A 17 -18.04 3.79 10.65
C MET A 17 -16.71 4.51 10.91
N LEU A 18 -16.30 4.64 12.18
CA LEU A 18 -15.01 5.27 12.54
C LEU A 18 -13.81 4.53 11.94
N ILE A 19 -13.83 3.20 11.97
CA ILE A 19 -12.79 2.39 11.34
C ILE A 19 -12.79 2.61 9.82
N GLY A 20 -13.95 2.80 9.20
CA GLY A 20 -14.07 3.14 7.79
C GLY A 20 -13.47 4.48 7.45
N ASP A 21 -13.84 5.52 8.17
CA ASP A 21 -13.32 6.87 7.93
C ASP A 21 -11.79 6.91 8.14
N ALA A 22 -11.29 6.23 9.17
CA ALA A 22 -9.86 6.12 9.43
C ALA A 22 -9.12 5.31 8.34
N PHE A 23 -9.75 4.27 7.80
CA PHE A 23 -9.19 3.52 6.67
C PHE A 23 -9.17 4.37 5.39
N ASP A 24 -10.28 5.01 5.04
CA ASP A 24 -10.40 5.82 3.84
C ASP A 24 -9.37 6.96 3.86
N SER A 25 -9.16 7.57 5.03
CA SER A 25 -8.13 8.60 5.24
C SER A 25 -6.70 8.06 5.10
N ALA A 26 -6.45 6.79 5.43
CA ALA A 26 -5.14 6.17 5.34
C ALA A 26 -4.86 5.53 3.96
N SER A 27 -5.89 5.29 3.15
CA SER A 27 -5.81 4.52 1.90
C SER A 27 -4.76 5.06 0.92
N GLU A 28 -4.80 6.37 0.63
CA GLU A 28 -3.84 7.04 -0.25
C GLU A 28 -2.40 6.91 0.27
N GLN A 29 -2.21 7.00 1.59
CA GLN A 29 -0.90 6.84 2.21
C GLN A 29 -0.39 5.40 2.13
N ILE A 30 -1.27 4.40 2.30
CA ILE A 30 -0.92 2.98 2.14
C ILE A 30 -0.46 2.73 0.70
N GLU A 31 -1.19 3.24 -0.29
CA GLU A 31 -0.81 3.14 -1.70
C GLU A 31 0.54 3.80 -1.97
N GLN A 32 0.75 5.00 -1.44
CA GLN A 32 2.00 5.73 -1.59
C GLN A 32 3.18 4.98 -0.97
N LEU A 33 3.03 4.47 0.25
CA LEU A 33 4.11 3.73 0.93
C LEU A 33 4.48 2.45 0.16
N ASN A 34 3.49 1.74 -0.40
CA ASN A 34 3.76 0.58 -1.25
C ASN A 34 4.51 0.97 -2.54
N ARG A 35 4.10 2.07 -3.21
CA ARG A 35 4.81 2.59 -4.39
C ARG A 35 6.26 2.96 -4.02
N GLU A 36 6.46 3.70 -2.94
CA GLU A 36 7.79 4.18 -2.52
C GLU A 36 8.75 3.03 -2.15
N GLN A 37 8.28 1.98 -1.48
CA GLN A 37 9.13 0.82 -1.21
C GLN A 37 9.46 0.05 -2.50
N LEU A 38 8.52 -0.08 -3.43
CA LEU A 38 8.77 -0.73 -4.72
C LEU A 38 9.72 0.09 -5.59
N GLU A 39 9.68 1.43 -5.51
CA GLU A 39 10.66 2.32 -6.15
C GLU A 39 12.08 2.16 -5.58
N LYS A 40 12.21 1.64 -4.37
CA LYS A 40 13.47 1.23 -3.74
C LYS A 40 13.81 -0.24 -3.99
N GLY A 41 12.97 -0.94 -4.75
CA GLY A 41 13.13 -2.36 -5.05
C GLY A 41 12.83 -3.28 -3.87
N ILE A 42 11.95 -2.90 -2.94
CA ILE A 42 11.70 -3.62 -1.68
C ILE A 42 10.27 -4.18 -1.63
N LYS A 43 10.15 -5.49 -1.33
CA LYS A 43 8.89 -6.19 -1.10
C LYS A 43 8.33 -5.92 0.31
N SER A 44 7.09 -6.31 0.57
CA SER A 44 6.46 -6.21 1.89
C SER A 44 7.18 -7.00 2.99
N THR A 45 7.97 -8.01 2.62
CA THR A 45 8.85 -8.76 3.53
C THR A 45 10.12 -8.01 3.91
N GLY A 46 10.42 -6.88 3.26
CA GLY A 46 11.70 -6.18 3.38
C GLY A 46 12.80 -6.72 2.48
N GLU A 47 12.55 -7.82 1.76
CA GLU A 47 13.50 -8.38 0.79
C GLU A 47 13.54 -7.56 -0.50
N GLU A 48 14.71 -7.54 -1.14
CA GLU A 48 14.90 -6.88 -2.43
C GLU A 48 14.27 -7.67 -3.59
N LEU A 49 13.79 -6.95 -4.62
CA LEU A 49 13.33 -7.51 -5.89
C LEU A 49 14.49 -8.02 -6.77
N GLY A 50 15.73 -7.67 -6.40
CA GLY A 50 16.96 -8.03 -7.08
C GLY A 50 17.23 -7.22 -8.35
N ASP A 51 18.09 -7.77 -9.22
CA ASP A 51 18.64 -7.03 -10.36
C ASP A 51 17.91 -7.30 -11.68
N TYR A 52 17.92 -6.27 -12.54
CA TYR A 52 17.51 -6.40 -13.93
C TYR A 52 18.37 -7.41 -14.71
N GLY A 53 17.72 -8.21 -15.56
CA GLY A 53 18.44 -9.03 -16.54
C GLY A 53 19.16 -8.17 -17.58
N GLY A 54 20.26 -8.68 -18.15
CA GLY A 54 21.19 -7.92 -19.00
C GLY A 54 20.53 -7.08 -20.10
N TYR A 55 19.66 -7.70 -20.91
CA TYR A 55 18.93 -6.98 -21.97
C TYR A 55 18.08 -5.82 -21.43
N TYR A 56 17.35 -6.04 -20.34
CA TYR A 56 16.48 -5.01 -19.78
C TYR A 56 17.27 -3.90 -19.08
N ARG A 57 18.43 -4.24 -18.50
CA ARG A 57 19.38 -3.29 -17.93
C ARG A 57 19.90 -2.33 -19.00
N GLU A 58 20.28 -2.85 -20.16
CA GLU A 58 20.73 -2.06 -21.32
C GLU A 58 19.63 -1.12 -21.81
N VAL A 59 18.42 -1.65 -22.07
CA VAL A 59 17.27 -0.85 -22.52
C VAL A 59 16.94 0.29 -21.54
N ARG A 60 17.04 0.05 -20.22
CA ARG A 60 16.83 1.11 -19.22
C ARG A 60 17.95 2.12 -19.19
N GLY A 61 19.20 1.68 -19.35
CA GLY A 61 20.38 2.55 -19.43
C GLY A 61 20.28 3.52 -20.61
N GLU A 62 19.86 3.05 -21.77
CA GLU A 62 19.62 3.90 -22.96
C GLU A 62 18.52 4.97 -22.72
N GLN A 63 17.58 4.69 -21.82
CA GLN A 63 16.51 5.62 -21.43
C GLN A 63 16.92 6.56 -20.29
N GLY A 64 18.16 6.47 -19.78
CA GLY A 64 18.63 7.25 -18.64
C GLY A 64 17.93 6.91 -17.32
N LEU A 65 17.33 5.72 -17.23
CA LEU A 65 16.66 5.25 -16.02
C LEU A 65 17.67 4.55 -15.09
N GLN A 66 17.39 4.51 -13.79
CA GLN A 66 18.22 3.76 -12.85
C GLN A 66 18.21 2.26 -13.21
N VAL A 67 19.33 1.58 -12.98
CA VAL A 67 19.56 0.17 -13.39
C VAL A 67 20.12 -0.71 -12.27
N ASP A 68 20.25 -0.17 -11.06
CA ASP A 68 20.93 -0.83 -9.96
C ASP A 68 20.08 -1.95 -9.36
N TYR A 69 18.75 -1.76 -9.34
CA TYR A 69 17.80 -2.75 -8.84
C TYR A 69 16.46 -2.65 -9.58
N VAL A 70 15.62 -3.68 -9.48
CA VAL A 70 14.27 -3.69 -10.05
C VAL A 70 13.35 -2.73 -9.30
N ASP A 71 12.84 -1.70 -9.98
CA ASP A 71 11.93 -0.70 -9.39
C ASP A 71 10.49 -0.71 -9.94
N LEU A 72 10.22 -1.57 -10.93
CA LEU A 72 8.94 -1.65 -11.65
C LEU A 72 8.43 -0.31 -12.26
N LYS A 73 9.32 0.68 -12.47
CA LYS A 73 9.00 2.06 -12.86
C LYS A 73 9.66 2.49 -14.17
N VAL A 74 9.32 1.83 -15.28
CA VAL A 74 9.73 2.33 -16.61
C VAL A 74 8.88 3.52 -17.06
N THR A 75 7.57 3.34 -17.11
CA THR A 75 6.63 4.43 -17.47
C THR A 75 5.84 4.96 -16.26
N GLY A 76 6.02 4.35 -15.09
CA GLY A 76 5.21 4.59 -13.90
C GLY A 76 3.77 4.06 -13.98
N LYS A 77 3.33 3.47 -15.11
CA LYS A 77 1.95 2.96 -15.26
C LYS A 77 1.57 1.92 -14.20
N PHE A 78 2.49 1.01 -13.88
CA PHE A 78 2.26 -0.01 -12.85
C PHE A 78 2.10 0.62 -11.46
N HIS A 79 2.97 1.56 -11.10
CA HIS A 79 2.87 2.28 -9.83
C HIS A 79 1.55 3.04 -9.70
N LYS A 80 1.11 3.69 -10.79
CA LYS A 80 -0.18 4.41 -10.83
C LYS A 80 -1.40 3.49 -10.79
N SER A 81 -1.24 2.21 -11.15
CA SER A 81 -2.35 1.27 -11.12
C SER A 81 -2.52 0.62 -9.75
N ILE A 82 -1.59 0.81 -8.81
CA ILE A 82 -1.69 0.30 -7.44
C ILE A 82 -2.81 1.03 -6.70
N TYR A 83 -3.68 0.27 -6.06
CA TYR A 83 -4.76 0.80 -5.22
C TYR A 83 -4.99 -0.09 -4.00
N VAL A 84 -5.59 0.46 -2.95
CA VAL A 84 -5.96 -0.32 -1.75
C VAL A 84 -7.47 -0.53 -1.74
N LYS A 85 -7.90 -1.73 -1.34
CA LYS A 85 -9.31 -2.04 -1.10
C LYS A 85 -9.48 -2.59 0.31
N ARG A 86 -10.54 -2.13 0.99
CA ARG A 86 -10.96 -2.66 2.28
C ARG A 86 -11.83 -3.91 2.08
N GLU A 87 -11.56 -4.93 2.86
CA GLU A 87 -12.36 -6.15 2.99
C GLU A 87 -12.68 -6.37 4.48
N GLY A 88 -13.85 -5.91 4.92
CA GLY A 88 -14.23 -5.97 6.33
C GLY A 88 -13.32 -5.12 7.24
N ASN A 89 -12.53 -5.77 8.09
CA ASN A 89 -11.57 -5.11 8.98
C ASN A 89 -10.13 -5.19 8.48
N GLU A 90 -9.93 -5.74 7.29
CA GLU A 90 -8.65 -5.91 6.64
C GLU A 90 -8.58 -5.04 5.39
N TYR A 91 -7.38 -4.88 4.87
CA TYR A 91 -7.16 -4.26 3.57
C TYR A 91 -6.19 -5.10 2.76
N GLU A 92 -6.36 -5.02 1.46
CA GLU A 92 -5.49 -5.65 0.50
C GLU A 92 -5.04 -4.61 -0.53
N ILE A 93 -3.80 -4.73 -0.98
CA ILE A 93 -3.22 -3.88 -2.03
C ILE A 93 -3.36 -4.63 -3.35
N PHE A 94 -3.85 -3.94 -4.37
CA PHE A 94 -4.10 -4.50 -5.69
C PHE A 94 -3.46 -3.65 -6.77
N SER A 95 -3.53 -4.13 -8.01
CA SER A 95 -3.23 -3.36 -9.20
C SER A 95 -4.40 -3.40 -10.19
N SER A 96 -4.69 -2.30 -10.85
CA SER A 96 -5.65 -2.23 -11.97
C SER A 96 -5.01 -2.56 -13.32
N ASP A 97 -3.75 -3.01 -13.33
CA ASP A 97 -3.06 -3.47 -14.54
C ASP A 97 -3.65 -4.81 -15.03
N THR A 98 -3.23 -5.29 -16.22
CA THR A 98 -3.80 -6.51 -16.78
C THR A 98 -3.55 -7.72 -15.88
N VAL A 99 -4.55 -8.61 -15.74
CA VAL A 99 -4.43 -9.85 -14.95
C VAL A 99 -3.19 -10.66 -15.35
N SER A 100 -2.89 -10.71 -16.65
CA SER A 100 -1.69 -11.39 -17.16
C SER A 100 -0.38 -10.79 -16.62
N LYS A 101 -0.32 -9.47 -16.44
CA LYS A 101 0.85 -8.79 -15.91
C LYS A 101 0.96 -8.97 -14.40
N GLN A 102 -0.16 -8.89 -13.68
CA GLN A 102 -0.20 -9.19 -12.25
C GLN A 102 0.28 -10.62 -11.98
N HIS A 103 -0.27 -11.60 -12.71
CA HIS A 103 0.13 -13.00 -12.60
C HIS A 103 1.61 -13.22 -12.92
N ALA A 104 2.13 -12.55 -13.96
CA ALA A 104 3.56 -12.64 -14.30
C ALA A 104 4.47 -12.03 -13.22
N LEU A 105 4.04 -10.97 -12.53
CA LEU A 105 4.80 -10.38 -11.42
C LEU A 105 4.81 -11.30 -10.20
N ILE A 106 3.66 -11.87 -9.84
CA ILE A 106 3.50 -12.71 -8.65
C ILE A 106 4.16 -14.08 -8.85
N TYR A 107 3.84 -14.79 -9.93
CA TYR A 107 4.21 -16.20 -10.13
C TYR A 107 5.31 -16.42 -11.17
N GLY A 108 5.69 -15.36 -11.90
CA GLY A 108 6.62 -15.46 -13.02
C GLY A 108 5.92 -15.81 -14.33
N GLY A 109 6.67 -15.77 -15.43
CA GLY A 109 6.17 -16.13 -16.76
C GLY A 109 7.06 -17.16 -17.44
N ASN A 110 6.48 -17.94 -18.36
CA ASN A 110 7.18 -18.93 -19.19
C ASN A 110 8.08 -18.30 -20.28
N GLY A 111 8.99 -17.38 -19.91
CA GLY A 111 10.22 -17.19 -20.71
C GLY A 111 10.75 -15.80 -21.04
N VAL A 112 10.23 -14.65 -20.56
CA VAL A 112 10.85 -13.34 -20.94
C VAL A 112 10.95 -12.29 -19.82
N ARG A 113 10.43 -12.53 -18.61
CA ARG A 113 10.63 -11.59 -17.50
C ARG A 113 10.97 -12.34 -16.23
N LYS A 114 12.05 -11.92 -15.55
CA LYS A 114 12.22 -12.16 -14.12
C LYS A 114 11.02 -11.49 -13.43
N GLY A 115 9.95 -12.27 -13.24
CA GLY A 115 8.89 -12.00 -12.28
C GLY A 115 8.95 -13.10 -11.23
N GLY A 116 7.84 -13.46 -10.62
CA GLY A 116 7.87 -14.45 -9.55
C GLY A 116 8.35 -13.84 -8.24
N PHE A 117 8.04 -12.56 -8.03
CA PHE A 117 8.42 -11.83 -6.82
C PHE A 117 7.58 -12.26 -5.61
N GLY A 118 6.52 -13.03 -5.84
CA GLY A 118 5.54 -13.43 -4.85
C GLY A 118 4.44 -12.38 -4.67
N GLU A 119 3.45 -12.73 -3.85
CA GLU A 119 2.33 -11.85 -3.53
C GLU A 119 2.79 -10.64 -2.70
N GLU A 120 3.98 -10.74 -2.10
CA GLU A 120 4.61 -9.74 -1.25
C GLU A 120 5.00 -8.44 -1.99
N ILE A 121 4.85 -8.39 -3.32
CA ILE A 121 4.90 -7.11 -4.06
C ILE A 121 3.73 -6.19 -3.68
N PHE A 122 2.61 -6.78 -3.25
CA PHE A 122 1.40 -6.10 -2.84
C PHE A 122 1.29 -6.14 -1.31
N GLY A 123 1.95 -5.18 -0.66
CA GLY A 123 1.90 -5.05 0.79
C GLY A 123 2.87 -4.01 1.32
N LEU A 124 2.92 -3.88 2.63
CA LEU A 124 3.81 -2.94 3.31
C LEU A 124 4.88 -3.68 4.12
N THR A 125 6.08 -3.12 4.20
CA THR A 125 7.08 -3.52 5.20
C THR A 125 6.55 -3.28 6.62
N ASP A 126 7.12 -3.93 7.62
CA ASP A 126 6.71 -3.73 9.02
C ASP A 126 6.90 -2.29 9.49
N GLU A 127 7.95 -1.61 9.02
CA GLU A 127 8.15 -0.18 9.26
C GLU A 127 7.00 0.65 8.66
N ASN A 128 6.63 0.42 7.40
CA ASN A 128 5.54 1.13 6.75
C ASN A 128 4.18 0.82 7.42
N LYS A 129 3.97 -0.41 7.91
CA LYS A 129 2.78 -0.75 8.71
C LYS A 129 2.71 0.04 10.02
N LEU A 130 3.84 0.28 10.69
CA LEU A 130 3.87 1.10 11.90
C LEU A 130 3.50 2.55 11.61
N THR A 131 3.95 3.10 10.48
CA THR A 131 3.55 4.44 10.01
C THR A 131 2.05 4.53 9.80
N VAL A 132 1.46 3.58 9.06
CA VAL A 132 0.01 3.53 8.82
C VAL A 132 -0.75 3.40 10.14
N LYS A 133 -0.29 2.53 11.06
CA LYS A 133 -0.93 2.35 12.36
C LYS A 133 -0.93 3.64 13.19
N GLY A 134 0.15 4.42 13.14
CA GLY A 134 0.22 5.74 13.76
C GLY A 134 -0.85 6.68 13.21
N LEU A 135 -0.92 6.79 11.89
CA LEU A 135 -1.89 7.65 11.20
C LEU A 135 -3.33 7.25 11.52
N THR A 136 -3.67 5.96 11.39
CA THR A 136 -5.02 5.47 11.70
C THR A 136 -5.38 5.73 13.17
N ARG A 137 -4.43 5.57 14.10
CA ARG A 137 -4.65 5.87 15.52
C ARG A 137 -4.96 7.35 15.73
N ASP A 138 -4.18 8.23 15.13
CA ASP A 138 -4.34 9.68 15.30
C ASP A 138 -5.67 10.14 14.71
N THR A 139 -6.04 9.66 13.52
CA THR A 139 -7.37 9.91 12.93
C THR A 139 -8.51 9.41 13.81
N LEU A 140 -8.39 8.21 14.39
CA LEU A 140 -9.41 7.70 15.32
C LEU A 140 -9.54 8.56 16.58
N ILE A 141 -8.43 9.06 17.13
CA ILE A 141 -8.43 9.98 18.27
C ILE A 141 -9.15 11.27 17.89
N GLU A 142 -8.80 11.88 16.76
CA GLU A 142 -9.43 13.12 16.28
C GLU A 142 -10.95 12.95 16.10
N ILE A 143 -11.40 11.85 15.52
CA ILE A 143 -12.83 11.62 15.34
C ILE A 143 -13.53 11.41 16.70
N ILE A 144 -12.91 10.68 17.63
CA ILE A 144 -13.45 10.51 18.98
C ILE A 144 -13.56 11.86 19.69
N GLU A 145 -12.52 12.70 19.61
CA GLU A 145 -12.51 14.04 20.20
C GLU A 145 -13.64 14.91 19.64
N GLN A 146 -13.83 14.89 18.32
CA GLN A 146 -14.95 15.58 17.65
C GLN A 146 -16.32 15.10 18.13
N VAL A 147 -16.54 13.78 18.22
CA VAL A 147 -17.83 13.24 18.72
C VAL A 147 -18.06 13.61 20.18
N MET A 148 -16.98 13.63 20.97
CA MET A 148 -17.03 13.87 22.40
C MET A 148 -17.02 15.37 22.76
N ASN A 149 -16.75 16.28 21.81
CA ASN A 149 -16.48 17.71 22.04
C ASN A 149 -15.44 17.93 23.16
N ILE A 150 -14.30 17.25 23.05
CA ILE A 150 -13.12 17.44 23.92
C ILE A 150 -11.95 17.96 23.10
#